data_AF-A0A922VMQ0-F1
#
_entry.id   AF-A0A922VMQ0-F1
#
_cell.length_a   1.000
_cell.length_b   1.000
_cell.length_c   1.000
_cell.angle_alpha   90.00
_cell.angle_beta   90.00
_cell.angle_gamma   90.00
#
_symmetry.space_group_name_H-M   'P 1'
#
loop_
_entity.id
_entity.type
_entity.pdbx_description
1 polymer ?
#
loop_
_entity_poly.entity_id
_entity_poly.type
_entity_poly.pdbx_seq_one_letter_code
_entity_poly.pdbx_strand_id
1 'polypeptide(L)'
;MSKSSEFPTILLVTGWATAATVAAFVVATTGQDAPEPAPAAPIVTAEAAPEAAPEPVAETPVAEAAADPGIVIPAAVPLGLGRPALPEEIDAWDLAVLPDGTGLPEGSGDVETGDAVFAENCASCHGDFAEGLDSWPVLAGGAGSLTDRRPVKTIGSYWPYLSTVFDYIHRSMPFGQAQTLSVDDTYAITAFLLYSNGLVEDDFTLSHENFTEIVMPNADGFYPDDRPETEYSLFRAEPCMENCRTAAPEVTKRAVEISVTPRDADGKPAGTLPVLSLVATGKTVAPAEPAAEAPAAEPAAAEPATETTGVSPAAEPASGAPDPTLIAAGETVFKKCAACHKVGEGAKTAVGPALNGVIGAAMAQAGGFNYSATLAEMGAGGGVWDATALHSFLENPKAFAPGTKMAFAGLKEPEDRDAVIAYLSTFGP
;
A
#
# COMPACT_ATOMS: atom_id res chain seq x y z
N MET A 1 6.89 34.48 42.75
CA MET A 1 7.07 35.90 42.42
C MET A 1 6.29 36.18 41.16
N SER A 2 5.24 37.00 41.29
CA SER A 2 4.31 37.41 40.24
C SER A 2 4.92 38.51 39.36
N LYS A 3 4.61 38.52 38.07
CA LYS A 3 4.47 39.68 37.14
C LYS A 3 4.15 39.13 35.74
N SER A 4 2.90 39.09 35.32
CA SER A 4 2.03 40.17 34.80
C SER A 4 2.29 40.53 33.33
N SER A 5 1.32 40.13 32.50
CA SER A 5 0.77 40.71 31.25
C SER A 5 1.25 42.10 30.81
N GLU A 6 1.34 42.30 29.48
CA GLU A 6 0.77 43.46 28.77
C GLU A 6 0.75 43.26 27.23
N PHE A 7 -0.44 43.40 26.62
CA PHE A 7 -0.68 43.58 25.19
C PHE A 7 -0.83 45.08 24.89
N PRO A 8 -0.36 45.61 23.74
CA PRO A 8 -0.61 47.00 23.39
C PRO A 8 -1.93 47.16 22.60
N THR A 9 -2.84 47.95 23.18
CA THR A 9 -3.95 48.59 22.48
C THR A 9 -3.42 49.78 21.67
N ILE A 10 -3.71 49.83 20.36
CA ILE A 10 -3.56 51.03 19.54
C ILE A 10 -4.96 51.60 19.28
N LEU A 11 -5.15 52.84 19.71
CA LEU A 11 -6.36 53.65 19.55
C LEU A 11 -5.92 54.91 18.80
N LEU A 12 -6.46 55.15 17.61
CA LEU A 12 -6.40 56.46 16.95
C LEU A 12 -7.73 56.74 16.28
N VAL A 13 -8.25 57.92 16.65
CA VAL A 13 -9.57 58.50 16.40
C VAL A 13 -9.48 59.43 15.19
N THR A 14 -10.52 59.43 14.34
CA THR A 14 -11.23 60.62 13.78
C THR A 14 -12.33 60.10 12.84
N GLY A 15 -13.62 60.25 13.16
CA GLY A 15 -14.49 61.37 12.74
C GLY A 15 -15.04 61.13 11.33
N TRP A 16 -16.34 60.90 11.10
CA TRP A 16 -17.38 61.93 11.00
C TRP A 16 -18.78 61.39 11.35
N ALA A 17 -19.60 62.27 11.94
CA ALA A 17 -20.97 62.02 12.39
C ALA A 17 -22.00 62.14 11.26
N THR A 18 -23.10 61.38 11.36
CA THR A 18 -24.48 61.90 11.23
C THR A 18 -25.42 61.06 12.08
N ALA A 19 -26.37 61.74 12.72
CA ALA A 19 -27.17 61.28 13.85
C ALA A 19 -28.52 60.70 13.43
N ALA A 20 -29.02 59.72 14.20
CA ALA A 20 -30.45 59.50 14.41
C ALA A 20 -30.69 58.84 15.77
N THR A 21 -30.95 59.70 16.76
CA THR A 21 -31.80 59.60 17.95
C THR A 21 -32.07 58.21 18.59
N VAL A 22 -31.51 58.05 19.80
CA VAL A 22 -31.92 57.09 20.83
C VAL A 22 -33.12 57.67 21.59
N ALA A 23 -34.17 56.86 21.79
CA ALA A 23 -35.11 57.04 22.89
C ALA A 23 -34.95 55.85 23.85
N ALA A 24 -34.35 56.12 25.01
CA ALA A 24 -34.23 55.17 26.11
C ALA A 24 -35.47 55.28 27.00
N PHE A 25 -36.10 54.15 27.30
CA PHE A 25 -36.96 53.99 28.49
C PHE A 25 -36.28 52.99 29.41
N VAL A 26 -35.92 53.47 30.61
CA VAL A 26 -35.40 52.67 31.72
C VAL A 26 -36.60 52.22 32.54
N VAL A 27 -36.76 50.91 32.70
CA VAL A 27 -37.38 50.32 33.89
C VAL A 27 -36.44 49.24 34.39
N ALA A 28 -35.87 49.49 35.56
CA ALA A 28 -35.16 48.49 36.35
C ALA A 28 -36.18 47.53 36.97
N THR A 29 -35.84 46.24 37.08
CA THR A 29 -35.97 45.48 38.33
C THR A 29 -35.43 44.06 38.19
N THR A 30 -34.70 43.66 39.23
CA THR A 30 -34.47 42.30 39.75
C THR A 30 -33.69 41.31 38.88
N GLY A 31 -32.46 41.04 39.34
CA GLY A 31 -31.76 39.82 39.00
C GLY A 31 -32.54 38.60 39.45
N GLN A 32 -32.74 37.69 38.51
CA GLN A 32 -32.98 36.27 38.73
C GLN A 32 -32.13 35.54 37.70
N ASP A 33 -31.28 34.65 38.19
CA ASP A 33 -30.43 33.76 37.43
C ASP A 33 -31.20 33.09 36.29
N ALA A 34 -30.58 33.04 35.10
CA ALA A 34 -31.04 32.20 34.02
C ALA A 34 -30.94 30.73 34.46
N PRO A 35 -32.02 29.92 34.34
CA PRO A 35 -31.96 28.52 34.72
C PRO A 35 -31.07 27.76 33.74
N GLU A 36 -30.08 27.08 34.31
CA GLU A 36 -29.28 26.01 33.71
C GLU A 36 -30.21 24.96 33.06
N PRO A 37 -29.91 24.44 31.85
CA PRO A 37 -30.73 23.40 31.24
C PRO A 37 -30.71 22.15 32.13
N ALA A 38 -31.90 21.69 32.51
CA ALA A 38 -32.11 20.59 33.44
C ALA A 38 -31.43 19.28 32.99
N PRO A 39 -30.93 18.47 33.95
CA PRO A 39 -30.31 17.18 33.67
C PRO A 39 -31.31 16.20 33.04
N ALA A 40 -30.84 15.43 32.07
CA ALA A 40 -31.59 14.36 31.44
C ALA A 40 -32.12 13.39 32.51
N ALA A 41 -33.42 13.08 32.42
CA ALA A 41 -34.10 12.16 33.32
C ALA A 41 -33.48 10.75 33.30
N PRO A 42 -33.49 10.01 34.42
CA PRO A 42 -32.89 8.69 34.51
C PRO A 42 -33.69 7.70 33.67
N ILE A 43 -33.01 7.03 32.75
CA ILE A 43 -33.59 5.91 32.00
C ILE A 43 -33.70 4.75 32.99
N VAL A 44 -34.93 4.33 33.26
CA VAL A 44 -35.24 3.16 34.06
C VAL A 44 -34.71 1.92 33.32
N THR A 45 -33.76 1.23 33.93
CA THR A 45 -33.27 -0.08 33.52
C THR A 45 -34.41 -1.10 33.54
N ALA A 46 -34.85 -1.54 32.36
CA ALA A 46 -35.52 -2.83 32.24
C ALA A 46 -34.44 -3.90 32.14
N GLU A 47 -34.41 -4.78 33.12
CA GLU A 47 -33.58 -5.98 33.16
C GLU A 47 -33.97 -6.88 31.97
N ALA A 48 -33.06 -7.05 31.01
CA ALA A 48 -33.25 -7.95 29.89
C ALA A 48 -33.05 -9.40 30.37
N ALA A 49 -34.13 -10.18 30.32
CA ALA A 49 -34.09 -11.64 30.39
C ALA A 49 -33.24 -12.19 29.22
N PRO A 50 -32.59 -13.36 29.36
CA PRO A 50 -31.67 -13.87 28.35
C PRO A 50 -32.42 -14.19 27.06
N GLU A 51 -32.05 -13.51 25.98
CA GLU A 51 -32.56 -13.80 24.64
C GLU A 51 -31.92 -15.11 24.17
N ALA A 52 -32.78 -16.10 23.93
CA ALA A 52 -32.39 -17.39 23.40
C ALA A 52 -31.76 -17.24 22.01
N ALA A 53 -30.83 -18.15 21.69
CA ALA A 53 -30.20 -18.25 20.37
C ALA A 53 -31.25 -18.16 19.24
N PRO A 54 -30.94 -17.46 18.13
CA PRO A 54 -31.88 -17.34 17.02
C PRO A 54 -32.13 -18.73 16.43
N GLU A 55 -33.39 -19.16 16.47
CA GLU A 55 -33.85 -20.32 15.70
C GLU A 55 -33.64 -20.06 14.20
N PRO A 56 -33.35 -21.11 13.41
CA PRO A 56 -33.10 -20.96 11.98
C PRO A 56 -34.29 -20.27 11.32
N VAL A 57 -34.00 -19.17 10.62
CA VAL A 57 -35.00 -18.38 9.90
C VAL A 57 -35.68 -19.28 8.88
N ALA A 58 -36.93 -19.65 9.16
CA ALA A 58 -37.78 -20.29 8.18
C ALA A 58 -37.96 -19.33 7.01
N GLU A 59 -37.56 -19.80 5.82
CA GLU A 59 -37.74 -19.08 4.56
C GLU A 59 -39.19 -18.59 4.45
N THR A 60 -39.40 -17.28 4.38
CA THR A 60 -40.69 -16.71 3.96
C THR A 60 -40.99 -17.25 2.56
N PRO A 61 -42.10 -17.98 2.36
CA PRO A 61 -42.39 -18.56 1.07
C PRO A 61 -42.67 -17.41 0.10
N VAL A 62 -41.89 -17.37 -0.98
CA VAL A 62 -42.22 -16.60 -2.18
C VAL A 62 -43.64 -17.01 -2.56
N ALA A 63 -44.54 -16.04 -2.74
CA ALA A 63 -45.90 -16.32 -3.20
C ALA A 63 -45.81 -17.10 -4.51
N GLU A 64 -46.07 -18.40 -4.41
CA GLU A 64 -46.09 -19.34 -5.51
C GLU A 64 -47.16 -18.86 -6.48
N ALA A 65 -46.74 -18.34 -7.64
CA ALA A 65 -47.65 -18.13 -8.75
C ALA A 65 -48.32 -19.47 -8.98
N ALA A 66 -49.63 -19.55 -8.75
CA ALA A 66 -50.39 -20.79 -8.76
C ALA A 66 -49.99 -21.62 -9.99
N ALA A 67 -49.23 -22.68 -9.73
CA ALA A 67 -48.82 -23.61 -10.76
C ALA A 67 -50.09 -24.19 -11.37
N ASP A 68 -50.20 -24.09 -12.70
CA ASP A 68 -51.21 -24.83 -13.45
C ASP A 68 -51.14 -26.30 -13.02
N PRO A 69 -52.22 -26.91 -12.48
CA PRO A 69 -52.18 -28.27 -11.93
C PRO A 69 -51.85 -29.35 -12.98
N GLY A 70 -51.72 -28.99 -14.25
CA GLY A 70 -51.20 -29.85 -15.31
C GLY A 70 -49.67 -29.81 -15.52
N ILE A 71 -48.93 -28.88 -14.90
CA ILE A 71 -47.49 -28.72 -15.10
C ILE A 71 -46.73 -29.28 -13.90
N VAL A 72 -46.34 -30.55 -14.01
CA VAL A 72 -45.29 -31.13 -13.17
C VAL A 72 -43.97 -30.53 -13.64
N ILE A 73 -43.40 -29.57 -12.89
CA ILE A 73 -42.00 -29.21 -13.08
C ILE A 73 -41.17 -30.35 -12.47
N PRO A 74 -40.47 -31.18 -13.27
CA PRO A 74 -39.59 -32.17 -12.70
C PRO A 74 -38.54 -31.45 -11.86
N ALA A 75 -38.24 -31.95 -10.66
CA ALA A 75 -37.10 -31.49 -9.88
C ALA A 75 -35.90 -31.40 -10.83
N ALA A 76 -35.25 -30.23 -10.85
CA ALA A 76 -34.22 -29.91 -11.84
C ALA A 76 -33.23 -31.08 -11.92
N VAL A 77 -33.27 -31.80 -13.06
CA VAL A 77 -32.31 -32.88 -13.30
C VAL A 77 -30.95 -32.20 -13.36
N PRO A 78 -29.98 -32.57 -12.50
CA PRO A 78 -28.65 -32.00 -12.57
C PRO A 78 -28.13 -32.16 -14.00
N LEU A 79 -27.53 -31.11 -14.55
CA LEU A 79 -27.07 -31.10 -15.94
C LEU A 79 -26.00 -32.16 -16.25
N GLY A 80 -25.50 -32.87 -15.23
CA GLY A 80 -24.46 -33.90 -15.37
C GLY A 80 -23.10 -33.33 -15.75
N LEU A 81 -22.86 -32.04 -15.46
CA LEU A 81 -21.59 -31.36 -15.73
C LEU A 81 -20.68 -31.45 -14.50
N GLY A 82 -19.37 -31.59 -14.76
CA GLY A 82 -18.34 -31.66 -13.72
C GLY A 82 -18.16 -33.07 -13.11
N ARG A 83 -17.32 -33.14 -12.07
CA ARG A 83 -17.12 -34.32 -11.23
C ARG A 83 -16.99 -33.87 -9.77
N PRO A 84 -17.21 -34.77 -8.78
CA PRO A 84 -16.85 -34.48 -7.40
C PRO A 84 -15.36 -34.08 -7.30
N ALA A 85 -15.07 -33.03 -6.53
CA ALA A 85 -13.71 -32.65 -6.18
C ALA A 85 -13.07 -33.75 -5.33
N LEU A 86 -11.79 -34.01 -5.55
CA LEU A 86 -11.04 -34.92 -4.69
C LEU A 86 -10.65 -34.19 -3.40
N PRO A 87 -10.51 -34.90 -2.26
CA PRO A 87 -10.07 -34.28 -1.01
C PRO A 87 -8.77 -33.48 -1.18
N GLU A 88 -7.80 -34.03 -1.92
CA GLU A 88 -6.50 -33.37 -2.12
C GLU A 88 -6.60 -32.08 -2.95
N GLU A 89 -7.64 -31.95 -3.78
CA GLU A 89 -7.89 -30.73 -4.56
C GLU A 89 -8.54 -29.65 -3.73
N ILE A 90 -9.38 -30.05 -2.77
CA ILE A 90 -9.99 -29.14 -1.80
C ILE A 90 -8.89 -28.65 -0.87
N ASP A 91 -8.11 -29.55 -0.27
CA ASP A 91 -7.03 -29.22 0.67
C ASP A 91 -5.96 -28.31 0.04
N ALA A 92 -5.71 -28.44 -1.26
CA ALA A 92 -4.73 -27.60 -1.96
C ALA A 92 -5.23 -26.17 -2.23
N TRP A 93 -6.55 -25.96 -2.33
CA TRP A 93 -7.14 -24.69 -2.80
C TRP A 93 -7.93 -23.95 -1.73
N ASP A 94 -8.58 -24.68 -0.82
CA ASP A 94 -9.34 -24.16 0.30
C ASP A 94 -8.41 -23.99 1.52
N LEU A 95 -7.68 -22.88 1.50
CA LEU A 95 -6.75 -22.49 2.56
C LEU A 95 -7.33 -21.37 3.44
N ALA A 96 -8.63 -21.10 3.31
CA ALA A 96 -9.27 -19.97 3.96
C ALA A 96 -9.35 -20.18 5.48
N VAL A 97 -9.08 -19.13 6.24
CA VAL A 97 -9.22 -19.15 7.71
C VAL A 97 -10.29 -18.17 8.14
N LEU A 98 -11.35 -18.67 8.75
CA LEU A 98 -12.45 -17.84 9.25
C LEU A 98 -12.14 -17.30 10.66
N PRO A 99 -12.82 -16.22 11.10
CA PRO A 99 -12.58 -15.61 12.41
C PRO A 99 -12.75 -16.55 13.63
N ASP A 100 -13.55 -17.60 13.50
CA ASP A 100 -13.76 -18.61 14.55
C ASP A 100 -12.69 -19.72 14.58
N GLY A 101 -11.67 -19.62 13.71
CA GLY A 101 -10.60 -20.60 13.57
C GLY A 101 -10.91 -21.74 12.59
N THR A 102 -12.09 -21.77 11.97
CA THR A 102 -12.39 -22.75 10.92
C THR A 102 -11.37 -22.62 9.79
N GLY A 103 -10.73 -23.73 9.41
CA GLY A 103 -9.70 -23.78 8.38
C GLY A 103 -8.26 -23.60 8.88
N LEU A 104 -8.04 -23.39 10.18
CA LEU A 104 -6.68 -23.34 10.74
C LEU A 104 -5.97 -24.70 10.61
N PRO A 105 -4.81 -24.77 9.94
CA PRO A 105 -3.98 -25.97 9.92
C PRO A 105 -3.22 -26.15 11.24
N GLU A 106 -2.93 -27.41 11.61
CA GLU A 106 -2.07 -27.73 12.76
C GLU A 106 -0.67 -27.15 12.54
N GLY A 107 -0.15 -26.46 13.56
CA GLY A 107 1.17 -25.84 13.54
C GLY A 107 1.39 -24.86 14.68
N SER A 108 2.58 -24.28 14.71
CA SER A 108 2.98 -23.23 15.66
C SER A 108 4.21 -22.45 15.21
N GLY A 109 4.38 -21.23 15.71
CA GLY A 109 5.57 -20.42 15.50
C GLY A 109 5.70 -19.31 16.54
N ASP A 110 6.94 -19.04 16.96
CA ASP A 110 7.26 -17.98 17.92
C ASP A 110 7.70 -16.67 17.24
N VAL A 111 7.76 -15.61 18.04
CA VAL A 111 8.14 -14.26 17.57
C VAL A 111 9.57 -14.24 17.03
N GLU A 112 10.53 -14.91 17.69
CA GLU A 112 11.94 -14.92 17.27
C GLU A 112 12.12 -15.58 15.90
N THR A 113 11.50 -16.74 15.68
CA THR A 113 11.46 -17.39 14.36
C THR A 113 10.75 -16.49 13.35
N GLY A 114 9.66 -15.85 13.77
CA GLY A 114 8.90 -14.92 12.95
C GLY A 114 9.72 -13.75 12.45
N ASP A 115 10.54 -13.13 13.31
CA ASP A 115 11.46 -12.04 12.96
C ASP A 115 12.46 -12.49 11.90
N ALA A 116 13.09 -13.66 12.09
CA ALA A 116 14.05 -14.20 11.13
C ALA A 116 13.42 -14.45 9.74
N VAL A 117 12.25 -15.09 9.70
CA VAL A 117 11.51 -15.34 8.44
C VAL A 117 11.06 -14.02 7.81
N PHE A 118 10.61 -13.06 8.62
CA PHE A 118 10.17 -11.74 8.15
C PHE A 118 11.32 -10.92 7.56
N ALA A 119 12.50 -10.95 8.20
CA ALA A 119 13.70 -10.29 7.70
C ALA A 119 14.11 -10.82 6.31
N GLU A 120 14.05 -12.14 6.09
CA GLU A 120 14.39 -12.75 4.81
C GLU A 120 13.35 -12.48 3.71
N ASN A 121 12.05 -12.55 4.06
CA ASN A 121 10.98 -12.65 3.07
C ASN A 121 10.09 -11.40 2.95
N CYS A 122 10.11 -10.49 3.93
CA CYS A 122 9.11 -9.43 4.06
C CYS A 122 9.71 -8.04 4.25
N ALA A 123 10.77 -7.91 5.04
CA ALA A 123 11.33 -6.63 5.48
C ALA A 123 11.81 -5.74 4.33
N SER A 124 12.23 -6.34 3.21
CA SER A 124 12.63 -5.61 1.99
C SER A 124 11.56 -4.63 1.45
N CYS A 125 10.29 -4.86 1.79
CA CYS A 125 9.18 -3.95 1.50
C CYS A 125 8.55 -3.39 2.79
N HIS A 126 8.41 -4.21 3.82
CA HIS A 126 7.62 -3.87 5.01
C HIS A 126 8.43 -3.30 6.17
N GLY A 127 9.74 -3.10 6.02
CA GLY A 127 10.62 -2.59 7.08
C GLY A 127 11.01 -3.69 8.07
N ASP A 128 12.04 -3.48 8.88
CA ASP A 128 12.52 -4.51 9.81
C ASP A 128 11.55 -4.72 10.99
N PHE A 129 10.73 -3.71 11.30
CA PHE A 129 9.76 -3.71 12.39
C PHE A 129 8.31 -3.64 11.87
N ALA A 130 8.12 -4.05 10.61
CA ALA A 130 6.83 -4.01 9.93
C ALA A 130 6.24 -2.57 9.77
N GLU A 131 7.09 -1.54 9.84
CA GLU A 131 6.75 -0.11 9.79
C GLU A 131 6.59 0.46 8.37
N GLY A 132 6.85 -0.35 7.34
CA GLY A 132 6.75 -0.01 5.93
C GLY A 132 7.97 0.76 5.39
N LEU A 133 8.47 0.37 4.22
CA LEU A 133 9.52 1.11 3.50
C LEU A 133 8.94 1.89 2.31
N ASP A 134 9.40 3.12 2.16
CA ASP A 134 9.00 4.04 1.08
C ASP A 134 7.47 4.26 1.02
N SER A 135 6.80 3.59 0.08
CA SER A 135 5.34 3.65 -0.10
C SER A 135 4.69 2.27 -0.01
N TRP A 136 5.43 1.26 0.43
CA TRP A 136 4.87 -0.06 0.72
C TRP A 136 3.98 0.00 1.97
N PRO A 137 3.04 -0.95 2.11
CA PRO A 137 2.14 -0.97 3.25
C PRO A 137 2.87 -1.03 4.60
N VAL A 138 2.45 -0.15 5.51
CA VAL A 138 2.76 -0.20 6.93
C VAL A 138 1.91 -1.29 7.57
N LEU A 139 2.52 -2.24 8.28
CA LEU A 139 1.83 -3.36 8.91
C LEU A 139 1.65 -3.17 10.43
N ALA A 140 2.51 -2.36 11.06
CA ALA A 140 2.44 -2.00 12.47
C ALA A 140 2.41 -0.48 12.71
N GLY A 141 1.64 -0.04 13.71
CA GLY A 141 1.49 1.38 14.09
C GLY A 141 0.11 1.98 13.79
N GLY A 142 -0.05 3.29 13.98
CA GLY A 142 -1.31 3.99 13.68
C GLY A 142 -2.44 3.81 14.71
N ALA A 143 -2.15 3.18 15.86
CA ALA A 143 -3.11 3.01 16.95
C ALA A 143 -3.74 4.36 17.36
N GLY A 144 -5.07 4.41 17.44
CA GLY A 144 -5.82 5.62 17.78
C GLY A 144 -5.98 6.65 16.65
N SER A 145 -5.43 6.44 15.46
CA SER A 145 -5.47 7.42 14.36
C SER A 145 -6.74 7.38 13.50
N LEU A 146 -7.69 6.49 13.80
CA LEU A 146 -8.86 6.24 12.92
C LEU A 146 -9.76 7.48 12.70
N THR A 147 -9.73 8.45 13.62
CA THR A 147 -10.46 9.72 13.51
C THR A 147 -9.61 10.89 13.03
N ASP A 148 -8.32 10.68 12.75
CA ASP A 148 -7.44 11.74 12.28
C ASP A 148 -7.80 12.16 10.85
N ARG A 149 -7.32 13.34 10.43
CA ARG A 149 -7.50 13.82 9.05
C ARG A 149 -6.94 12.84 8.01
N ARG A 150 -5.89 12.10 8.36
CA ARG A 150 -5.26 11.07 7.52
C ARG A 150 -4.95 9.84 8.39
N PRO A 151 -5.93 8.94 8.58
CA PRO A 151 -5.73 7.74 9.39
C PRO A 151 -4.62 6.85 8.86
N VAL A 152 -3.90 6.20 9.76
CA VAL A 152 -2.92 5.16 9.46
C VAL A 152 -3.54 3.83 9.86
N LYS A 153 -3.98 3.06 8.85
CA LYS A 153 -4.74 1.83 9.02
C LYS A 153 -3.84 0.62 8.77
N THR A 154 -3.56 -0.12 9.82
CA THR A 154 -2.62 -1.25 9.90
C THR A 154 -3.31 -2.46 10.52
N ILE A 155 -2.57 -3.55 10.73
CA ILE A 155 -3.06 -4.74 11.42
C ILE A 155 -3.55 -4.36 12.83
N GLY A 156 -2.71 -3.78 13.68
CA GLY A 156 -3.07 -3.48 15.08
C GLY A 156 -4.01 -2.29 15.25
N SER A 157 -4.12 -1.38 14.27
CA SER A 157 -4.99 -0.20 14.40
C SER A 157 -6.38 -0.37 13.77
N TYR A 158 -6.55 -1.28 12.81
CA TYR A 158 -7.77 -1.34 12.01
C TYR A 158 -8.31 -2.75 11.77
N TRP A 159 -7.47 -3.78 11.67
CA TRP A 159 -7.98 -5.10 11.27
C TRP A 159 -8.77 -5.75 12.43
N PRO A 160 -9.90 -6.41 12.13
CA PRO A 160 -10.76 -6.95 13.19
C PRO A 160 -10.34 -8.35 13.66
N TYR A 161 -9.69 -9.15 12.80
CA TYR A 161 -9.45 -10.57 13.07
C TYR A 161 -8.03 -10.99 12.71
N LEU A 162 -7.44 -11.83 13.56
CA LEU A 162 -6.13 -12.44 13.31
C LEU A 162 -6.17 -13.44 12.15
N SER A 163 -7.32 -14.09 11.94
CA SER A 163 -7.54 -15.04 10.84
C SER A 163 -7.21 -14.43 9.47
N THR A 164 -7.59 -13.16 9.25
CA THR A 164 -7.30 -12.44 8.01
C THR A 164 -5.81 -12.21 7.82
N VAL A 165 -5.04 -12.01 8.90
CA VAL A 165 -3.58 -11.88 8.85
C VAL A 165 -2.97 -13.19 8.38
N PHE A 166 -3.32 -14.30 9.04
CA PHE A 166 -2.80 -15.63 8.71
C PHE A 166 -3.16 -16.05 7.28
N ASP A 167 -4.45 -16.04 6.92
CA ASP A 167 -4.94 -16.45 5.59
C ASP A 167 -4.26 -15.62 4.49
N TYR A 168 -4.30 -14.29 4.60
CA TYR A 168 -3.75 -13.42 3.56
C TYR A 168 -2.24 -13.62 3.36
N ILE A 169 -1.48 -13.77 4.46
CA ILE A 169 -0.04 -14.01 4.38
C ILE A 169 0.22 -15.38 3.73
N HIS A 170 -0.41 -16.44 4.23
CA HIS A 170 -0.23 -17.80 3.70
C HIS A 170 -0.59 -17.88 2.21
N ARG A 171 -1.70 -17.24 1.84
CA ARG A 171 -2.28 -17.33 0.50
C ARG A 171 -1.59 -16.44 -0.53
N SER A 172 -1.09 -15.27 -0.11
CA SER A 172 -0.78 -14.17 -1.03
C SER A 172 0.59 -13.52 -0.82
N MET A 173 1.33 -13.89 0.22
CA MET A 173 2.66 -13.35 0.50
C MET A 173 3.76 -14.44 0.40
N PRO A 174 5.01 -14.06 0.13
CA PRO A 174 5.50 -12.72 -0.23
C PRO A 174 5.00 -12.20 -1.59
N PHE A 175 4.88 -10.88 -1.75
CA PHE A 175 4.40 -10.28 -3.01
C PHE A 175 5.30 -10.67 -4.20
N GLY A 176 4.71 -11.28 -5.22
CA GLY A 176 5.43 -11.80 -6.39
C GLY A 176 5.95 -13.24 -6.25
N GLN A 177 5.88 -13.83 -5.04
CA GLN A 177 6.27 -15.22 -4.74
C GLN A 177 5.31 -15.87 -3.72
N ALA A 178 4.01 -15.63 -3.88
CA ALA A 178 2.97 -16.12 -2.96
C ALA A 178 2.93 -17.65 -2.85
N GLN A 179 2.35 -18.16 -1.75
CA GLN A 179 2.24 -19.60 -1.44
C GLN A 179 3.58 -20.34 -1.33
N THR A 180 4.61 -19.64 -0.83
CA THR A 180 5.93 -20.22 -0.57
C THR A 180 6.22 -20.43 0.91
N LEU A 181 5.40 -19.86 1.80
CA LEU A 181 5.52 -20.02 3.25
C LEU A 181 4.89 -21.33 3.71
N SER A 182 5.55 -22.02 4.64
CA SER A 182 4.94 -23.15 5.34
C SER A 182 3.88 -22.67 6.35
N VAL A 183 3.13 -23.63 6.91
CA VAL A 183 2.15 -23.36 7.97
C VAL A 183 2.84 -22.74 9.20
N ASP A 184 3.95 -23.35 9.65
CA ASP A 184 4.70 -22.86 10.82
C ASP A 184 5.35 -21.49 10.56
N ASP A 185 5.88 -21.25 9.36
CA ASP A 185 6.39 -19.92 8.98
C ASP A 185 5.30 -18.85 9.07
N THR A 186 4.07 -19.21 8.66
CA THR A 186 2.92 -18.29 8.70
C THR A 186 2.51 -18.00 10.15
N TYR A 187 2.50 -19.00 11.03
CA TYR A 187 2.29 -18.79 12.46
C TYR A 187 3.37 -17.90 13.06
N ALA A 188 4.64 -18.15 12.75
CA ALA A 188 5.78 -17.39 13.25
C ALA A 188 5.71 -15.92 12.81
N ILE A 189 5.50 -15.65 11.52
CA ILE A 189 5.32 -14.28 11.00
C ILE A 189 4.11 -13.61 11.67
N THR A 190 3.01 -14.34 11.86
CA THR A 190 1.81 -13.78 12.52
C THR A 190 2.11 -13.41 13.97
N ALA A 191 2.85 -14.24 14.71
CA ALA A 191 3.32 -13.93 16.07
C ALA A 191 4.21 -12.68 16.09
N PHE A 192 5.17 -12.58 15.16
CA PHE A 192 6.02 -11.40 15.00
C PHE A 192 5.23 -10.14 14.69
N LEU A 193 4.18 -10.21 13.86
CA LEU A 193 3.32 -9.06 13.57
C LEU A 193 2.46 -8.64 14.74
N LEU A 194 2.02 -9.59 15.60
CA LEU A 194 1.38 -9.27 16.88
C LEU A 194 2.36 -8.52 17.79
N TYR A 195 3.60 -8.99 17.91
CA TYR A 195 4.66 -8.34 18.68
C TYR A 195 4.98 -6.95 18.14
N SER A 196 5.14 -6.80 16.83
CA SER A 196 5.40 -5.50 16.16
C SER A 196 4.27 -4.48 16.40
N ASN A 197 3.03 -4.97 16.62
CA ASN A 197 1.89 -4.13 16.98
C ASN A 197 1.74 -3.92 18.50
N GLY A 198 2.66 -4.44 19.32
CA GLY A 198 2.64 -4.33 20.77
C GLY A 198 1.51 -5.10 21.44
N LEU A 199 1.07 -6.21 20.85
CA LEU A 199 -0.06 -7.01 21.34
C LEU A 199 0.37 -8.24 22.15
N VAL A 200 1.62 -8.67 22.00
CA VAL A 200 2.22 -9.82 22.71
C VAL A 200 3.68 -9.51 23.05
N GLU A 201 4.25 -10.27 23.99
CA GLU A 201 5.67 -10.19 24.36
C GLU A 201 6.56 -10.94 23.35
N ASP A 202 7.88 -10.78 23.46
CA ASP A 202 8.88 -11.32 22.53
C ASP A 202 9.08 -12.85 22.63
N ASP A 203 8.66 -13.47 23.74
CA ASP A 203 8.71 -14.92 23.96
C ASP A 203 7.40 -15.64 23.57
N PHE A 204 6.44 -14.93 22.98
CA PHE A 204 5.14 -15.48 22.62
C PHE A 204 5.22 -16.52 21.50
N THR A 205 4.46 -17.61 21.65
CA THR A 205 4.27 -18.64 20.62
C THR A 205 2.81 -18.70 20.20
N LEU A 206 2.54 -18.48 18.91
CA LEU A 206 1.23 -18.66 18.33
C LEU A 206 1.09 -20.09 17.83
N SER A 207 -0.06 -20.72 18.08
CA SER A 207 -0.38 -22.06 17.58
C SER A 207 -1.85 -22.15 17.19
N HIS A 208 -2.19 -23.20 16.46
CA HIS A 208 -3.59 -23.52 16.16
C HIS A 208 -4.48 -23.67 17.42
N GLU A 209 -3.89 -24.00 18.58
CA GLU A 209 -4.63 -24.20 19.84
C GLU A 209 -5.01 -22.86 20.50
N ASN A 210 -4.14 -21.85 20.44
CA ASN A 210 -4.34 -20.56 21.12
C ASN A 210 -4.74 -19.41 20.17
N PHE A 211 -4.79 -19.67 18.86
CA PHE A 211 -5.04 -18.64 17.83
C PHE A 211 -6.31 -17.81 18.09
N THR A 212 -7.39 -18.48 18.49
CA THR A 212 -8.71 -17.87 18.69
C THR A 212 -8.84 -17.11 20.02
N GLU A 213 -7.84 -17.19 20.89
CA GLU A 213 -7.78 -16.42 22.14
C GLU A 213 -7.34 -14.96 21.89
N ILE A 214 -6.73 -14.69 20.74
CA ILE A 214 -6.23 -13.35 20.39
C ILE A 214 -7.36 -12.48 19.82
N VAL A 215 -7.67 -11.39 20.53
CA VAL A 215 -8.64 -10.38 20.09
C VAL A 215 -7.90 -9.13 19.59
N MET A 216 -8.13 -8.76 18.33
CA MET A 216 -7.51 -7.58 17.74
C MET A 216 -8.13 -6.28 18.31
N PRO A 217 -7.36 -5.18 18.42
CA PRO A 217 -7.86 -3.95 19.04
C PRO A 217 -9.11 -3.34 18.40
N ASN A 218 -9.33 -3.58 17.11
CA ASN A 218 -10.47 -3.05 16.35
C ASN A 218 -11.48 -4.15 15.95
N ALA A 219 -11.58 -5.23 16.73
CA ALA A 219 -12.52 -6.34 16.48
C ALA A 219 -13.97 -5.86 16.30
N ASP A 220 -14.42 -4.93 17.14
CA ASP A 220 -15.77 -4.36 17.11
C ASP A 220 -15.88 -3.09 16.23
N GLY A 221 -14.85 -2.77 15.44
CA GLY A 221 -14.76 -1.52 14.68
C GLY A 221 -15.54 -1.49 13.37
N PHE A 222 -16.29 -2.55 13.06
CA PHE A 222 -16.98 -2.73 11.78
C PHE A 222 -18.46 -3.02 12.00
N TYR A 223 -19.27 -2.53 11.07
CA TYR A 223 -20.70 -2.79 11.03
C TYR A 223 -21.12 -3.14 9.59
N PRO A 224 -22.16 -3.97 9.40
CA PRO A 224 -22.74 -4.20 8.09
C PRO A 224 -23.19 -2.91 7.43
N ASP A 225 -23.23 -2.87 6.11
CA ASP A 225 -23.69 -1.71 5.34
C ASP A 225 -25.07 -1.19 5.82
N ASP A 226 -25.10 0.04 6.32
CA ASP A 226 -26.29 0.72 6.87
C ASP A 226 -26.80 1.86 5.97
N ARG A 227 -26.30 1.97 4.74
CA ARG A 227 -26.76 2.98 3.77
C ARG A 227 -28.26 2.91 3.49
N PRO A 228 -28.95 1.75 3.51
CA PRO A 228 -30.41 1.71 3.40
C PRO A 228 -31.13 2.55 4.46
N GLU A 229 -30.59 2.59 5.67
CA GLU A 229 -31.12 3.33 6.82
C GLU A 229 -30.65 4.78 6.83
N THR A 230 -29.35 5.02 6.59
CA THR A 230 -28.71 6.32 6.80
C THR A 230 -28.70 7.23 5.58
N GLU A 231 -28.72 6.68 4.37
CA GLU A 231 -28.51 7.44 3.13
C GLU A 231 -29.67 7.35 2.14
N TYR A 232 -30.23 6.15 1.93
CA TYR A 232 -31.16 5.95 0.80
C TYR A 232 -32.44 6.77 0.96
N SER A 233 -32.92 6.94 2.19
CA SER A 233 -34.05 7.80 2.51
C SER A 233 -33.78 9.28 2.16
N LEU A 234 -32.53 9.73 2.28
CA LEU A 234 -32.11 11.09 1.94
C LEU A 234 -31.98 11.28 0.43
N PHE A 235 -31.43 10.28 -0.28
CA PHE A 235 -31.07 10.40 -1.70
C PHE A 235 -32.13 9.91 -2.69
N ARG A 236 -33.22 9.32 -2.19
CA ARG A 236 -34.39 8.93 -3.01
C ARG A 236 -35.56 9.90 -2.92
N ALA A 237 -35.39 11.04 -2.25
CA ALA A 237 -36.36 12.13 -2.30
C ALA A 237 -36.44 12.73 -3.72
N GLU A 238 -37.59 13.32 -4.06
CA GLU A 238 -37.75 14.01 -5.35
C GLU A 238 -36.71 15.16 -5.45
N PRO A 239 -35.87 15.19 -6.49
CA PRO A 239 -34.83 16.21 -6.60
C PRO A 239 -35.42 17.58 -6.90
N CYS A 240 -34.70 18.63 -6.52
CA CYS A 240 -35.04 19.98 -6.97
C CYS A 240 -34.77 20.12 -8.48
N MET A 241 -35.76 20.64 -9.22
CA MET A 241 -35.66 20.85 -10.66
C MET A 241 -35.37 22.31 -11.05
N GLU A 242 -35.85 23.29 -10.27
CA GLU A 242 -35.74 24.71 -10.59
C GLU A 242 -35.40 25.54 -9.35
N ASN A 243 -34.60 26.60 -9.53
CA ASN A 243 -34.25 27.56 -8.48
C ASN A 243 -33.64 26.91 -7.21
N CYS A 244 -32.83 25.88 -7.39
CA CYS A 244 -32.37 24.99 -6.32
C CYS A 244 -31.40 25.59 -5.30
N ARG A 245 -30.82 26.76 -5.60
CA ARG A 245 -29.94 27.50 -4.68
C ARG A 245 -30.22 28.99 -4.79
N THR A 246 -30.16 29.67 -3.65
CA THR A 246 -30.30 31.13 -3.55
C THR A 246 -28.98 31.85 -3.78
N ALA A 247 -27.85 31.22 -3.46
CA ALA A 247 -26.51 31.72 -3.73
C ALA A 247 -26.01 31.28 -5.11
N ALA A 248 -25.23 32.15 -5.76
CA ALA A 248 -24.52 31.79 -6.99
C ALA A 248 -23.49 30.66 -6.73
N PRO A 249 -23.30 29.73 -7.67
CA PRO A 249 -22.30 28.69 -7.53
C PRO A 249 -20.89 29.27 -7.54
N GLU A 250 -20.04 28.78 -6.64
CA GLU A 250 -18.62 29.16 -6.55
C GLU A 250 -17.72 27.94 -6.79
N VAL A 251 -16.62 28.14 -7.50
CA VAL A 251 -15.60 27.10 -7.73
C VAL A 251 -14.66 27.05 -6.54
N THR A 252 -14.72 25.98 -5.75
CA THR A 252 -13.91 25.82 -4.53
C THR A 252 -12.68 24.93 -4.70
N LYS A 253 -12.65 24.10 -5.76
CA LYS A 253 -11.56 23.16 -6.06
C LYS A 253 -11.39 23.02 -7.56
N ARG A 254 -10.15 22.95 -8.04
CA ARG A 254 -9.84 22.68 -9.45
C ARG A 254 -8.77 21.60 -9.56
N ALA A 255 -9.06 20.49 -10.24
CA ALA A 255 -8.11 19.39 -10.40
C ALA A 255 -6.78 19.83 -11.05
N VAL A 256 -6.83 20.85 -11.91
CA VAL A 256 -5.65 21.45 -12.56
C VAL A 256 -4.67 22.10 -11.57
N GLU A 257 -5.10 22.41 -10.34
CA GLU A 257 -4.22 22.93 -9.29
C GLU A 257 -3.29 21.85 -8.72
N ILE A 258 -3.74 20.57 -8.71
CA ILE A 258 -2.93 19.44 -8.24
C ILE A 258 -2.02 18.92 -9.36
N SER A 259 -2.50 18.91 -10.60
CA SER A 259 -1.72 18.61 -11.81
C SER A 259 -0.92 17.28 -11.78
N VAL A 260 -1.48 16.23 -11.18
CA VAL A 260 -0.89 14.86 -11.13
C VAL A 260 -1.46 13.90 -12.18
N THR A 261 -2.38 14.37 -13.03
CA THR A 261 -2.94 13.55 -14.12
C THR A 261 -1.88 13.37 -15.22
N PRO A 262 -1.63 12.13 -15.72
CA PRO A 262 -0.75 11.89 -16.84
C PRO A 262 -1.13 12.77 -18.05
N ARG A 263 -0.15 13.16 -18.88
CA ARG A 263 -0.37 14.09 -19.98
C ARG A 263 0.10 13.52 -21.32
N ASP A 264 -0.66 13.85 -22.38
CA ASP A 264 -0.21 13.73 -23.76
C ASP A 264 0.91 14.76 -24.04
N ALA A 265 1.60 14.61 -25.18
CA ALA A 265 2.69 15.51 -25.56
C ALA A 265 2.26 16.99 -25.72
N ASP A 266 0.98 17.24 -26.00
CA ASP A 266 0.41 18.58 -26.08
C ASP A 266 -0.01 19.15 -24.70
N GLY A 267 0.37 18.46 -23.62
CA GLY A 267 0.12 18.86 -22.25
C GLY A 267 -1.32 18.66 -21.79
N LYS A 268 -2.20 18.04 -22.59
CA LYS A 268 -3.56 17.70 -22.16
C LYS A 268 -3.56 16.39 -21.37
N PRO A 269 -4.60 16.08 -20.57
CA PRO A 269 -4.71 14.77 -19.92
C PRO A 269 -4.51 13.64 -20.92
N ALA A 270 -3.75 12.62 -20.56
CA ALA A 270 -3.39 11.53 -21.47
C ALA A 270 -4.65 10.85 -22.04
N GLY A 271 -4.64 10.58 -23.35
CA GLY A 271 -5.80 10.04 -24.06
C GLY A 271 -6.87 11.09 -24.40
N THR A 272 -6.51 12.37 -24.43
CA THR A 272 -7.43 13.40 -24.88
C THR A 272 -7.78 13.18 -26.36
N LEU A 273 -9.06 13.28 -26.70
CA LEU A 273 -9.53 13.09 -28.07
C LEU A 273 -8.77 14.02 -29.04
N PRO A 274 -8.30 13.50 -30.19
CA PRO A 274 -7.60 14.31 -31.16
C PRO A 274 -8.53 15.37 -31.72
N VAL A 275 -7.98 16.55 -32.02
CA VAL A 275 -8.74 17.61 -32.66
C VAL A 275 -9.03 17.19 -34.11
N LEU A 276 -10.27 16.76 -34.38
CA LEU A 276 -10.73 16.27 -35.69
C LEU A 276 -10.51 17.26 -36.86
N SER A 277 -10.26 18.54 -36.56
CA SER A 277 -9.93 19.57 -37.56
C SER A 277 -8.57 19.36 -38.26
N LEU A 278 -7.68 18.49 -37.75
CA LEU A 278 -6.39 18.17 -38.39
C LEU A 278 -6.47 17.04 -39.42
N VAL A 279 -7.60 16.33 -39.53
CA VAL A 279 -7.78 15.23 -40.49
C VAL A 279 -8.28 15.73 -41.86
N ALA A 280 -8.86 16.94 -41.92
CA ALA A 280 -9.42 17.50 -43.16
C ALA A 280 -8.38 18.17 -44.09
N THR A 281 -7.12 18.31 -43.66
CA THR A 281 -6.06 18.95 -44.47
C THR A 281 -4.86 18.05 -44.69
N GLY A 282 -5.05 16.74 -44.95
CA GLY A 282 -4.06 15.87 -45.63
C GLY A 282 -2.59 15.97 -45.17
N LYS A 283 -2.31 16.37 -43.93
CA LYS A 283 -0.95 16.58 -43.42
C LYS A 283 -0.73 15.52 -42.36
N THR A 284 -0.06 14.45 -42.76
CA THR A 284 0.44 13.42 -41.86
C THR A 284 1.32 14.08 -40.81
N VAL A 285 0.94 13.97 -39.53
CA VAL A 285 1.84 14.25 -38.42
C VAL A 285 2.82 13.09 -38.40
N ALA A 286 4.05 13.35 -38.84
CA ALA A 286 5.17 12.45 -38.63
C ALA A 286 5.38 12.27 -37.11
N PRO A 287 5.83 11.10 -36.63
CA PRO A 287 6.20 10.93 -35.23
C PRO A 287 7.20 12.02 -34.84
N ALA A 288 6.89 12.73 -33.74
CA ALA A 288 7.74 13.80 -33.25
C ALA A 288 9.07 13.21 -32.78
N GLU A 289 10.14 13.57 -33.48
CA GLU A 289 11.53 13.42 -33.07
C GLU A 289 11.75 14.27 -31.80
N PRO A 290 12.52 13.80 -30.80
CA PRO A 290 12.65 14.49 -29.52
C PRO A 290 13.27 15.87 -29.70
N ALA A 291 12.58 16.88 -29.16
CA ALA A 291 13.01 18.27 -29.21
C ALA A 291 14.29 18.49 -28.40
N ALA A 292 15.22 19.20 -29.02
CA ALA A 292 16.51 19.58 -28.47
C ALA A 292 16.42 20.35 -27.14
N GLU A 293 17.35 20.03 -26.23
CA GLU A 293 17.63 20.72 -24.97
C GLU A 293 17.85 22.22 -25.14
N ALA A 294 17.27 23.00 -24.22
CA ALA A 294 17.74 24.33 -23.88
C ALA A 294 18.73 24.22 -22.70
N PRO A 295 19.79 25.04 -22.64
CA PRO A 295 20.99 24.74 -21.87
C PRO A 295 20.77 24.88 -20.36
N ALA A 296 21.25 23.88 -19.62
CA ALA A 296 21.37 23.93 -18.18
C ALA A 296 22.48 24.90 -17.75
N ALA A 297 22.20 25.65 -16.69
CA ALA A 297 23.17 26.46 -15.97
C ALA A 297 24.18 25.57 -15.24
N GLU A 298 25.46 25.89 -15.38
CA GLU A 298 26.58 25.34 -14.60
C GLU A 298 26.32 25.43 -13.08
N PRO A 299 26.55 24.34 -12.32
CA PRO A 299 26.97 24.45 -10.94
C PRO A 299 28.48 24.32 -10.82
N ALA A 300 28.99 25.10 -9.89
CA ALA A 300 30.39 25.37 -9.63
C ALA A 300 31.18 24.16 -9.13
N ALA A 301 32.48 24.21 -9.43
CA ALA A 301 33.51 23.36 -8.89
C ALA A 301 33.53 23.36 -7.34
N ALA A 302 33.68 22.17 -6.77
CA ALA A 302 34.17 21.99 -5.40
C ALA A 302 35.40 21.07 -5.46
N GLU A 303 36.48 21.56 -4.88
CA GLU A 303 37.79 20.93 -4.71
C GLU A 303 37.80 19.82 -3.63
N PRO A 304 38.84 18.95 -3.59
CA PRO A 304 38.77 17.62 -3.01
C PRO A 304 39.14 17.58 -1.52
N ALA A 305 38.59 16.61 -0.80
CA ALA A 305 39.01 16.26 0.56
C ALA A 305 39.54 14.83 0.63
N THR A 306 40.87 14.74 0.56
CA THR A 306 41.80 13.93 1.36
C THR A 306 41.57 12.42 1.56
N GLU A 307 42.53 11.67 1.02
CA GLU A 307 43.08 10.39 1.48
C GLU A 307 42.97 10.14 2.99
N THR A 308 42.53 8.93 3.35
CA THR A 308 43.25 8.15 4.37
C THR A 308 43.57 6.77 3.78
N THR A 309 44.85 6.45 3.85
CA THR A 309 45.50 5.26 3.33
C THR A 309 45.39 4.11 4.33
N GLY A 310 45.04 2.94 3.84
CA GLY A 310 45.13 1.66 4.54
C GLY A 310 45.41 0.57 3.52
N VAL A 311 46.69 0.35 3.23
CA VAL A 311 47.20 -0.59 2.23
C VAL A 311 47.22 -2.02 2.81
N SER A 312 46.71 -3.00 2.05
CA SER A 312 47.44 -4.22 1.60
C SER A 312 46.47 -5.35 1.16
N PRO A 313 46.78 -6.14 0.11
CA PRO A 313 47.41 -5.79 -1.15
C PRO A 313 46.51 -6.12 -2.36
N ALA A 314 46.76 -5.42 -3.46
CA ALA A 314 46.23 -5.75 -4.77
C ALA A 314 46.65 -7.17 -5.21
N ALA A 315 45.67 -7.96 -5.63
CA ALA A 315 45.88 -9.07 -6.55
C ALA A 315 45.51 -8.61 -7.97
N GLU A 316 46.42 -8.80 -8.91
CA GLU A 316 46.22 -8.64 -10.35
C GLU A 316 45.09 -9.56 -10.89
N PRO A 317 44.46 -9.22 -12.03
CA PRO A 317 43.26 -9.90 -12.49
C PRO A 317 43.58 -11.29 -13.01
N ALA A 318 43.25 -12.31 -12.21
CA ALA A 318 43.21 -13.68 -12.68
C ALA A 318 41.95 -13.87 -13.51
N SER A 319 42.13 -13.93 -14.83
CA SER A 319 41.23 -14.59 -15.77
C SER A 319 41.06 -16.06 -15.33
N GLY A 320 40.11 -16.33 -14.46
CA GLY A 320 39.66 -17.65 -14.04
C GLY A 320 38.14 -17.67 -14.01
N ALA A 321 37.53 -18.80 -14.37
CA ALA A 321 36.10 -19.01 -14.20
C ALA A 321 35.71 -18.70 -12.73
N PRO A 322 34.54 -18.07 -12.50
CA PRO A 322 34.14 -17.66 -11.16
C PRO A 322 34.09 -18.86 -10.20
N ASP A 323 34.48 -18.63 -8.95
CA ASP A 323 34.50 -19.66 -7.89
C ASP A 323 33.10 -20.33 -7.79
N PRO A 324 32.99 -21.66 -7.99
CA PRO A 324 31.71 -22.37 -7.88
C PRO A 324 30.98 -22.15 -6.56
N THR A 325 31.72 -21.96 -5.46
CA THR A 325 31.16 -21.68 -4.14
C THR A 325 30.50 -20.30 -4.12
N LEU A 326 31.15 -19.32 -4.72
CA LEU A 326 30.66 -17.95 -4.83
C LEU A 326 29.45 -17.86 -5.77
N ILE A 327 29.44 -18.64 -6.86
CA ILE A 327 28.28 -18.77 -7.76
C ILE A 327 27.07 -19.35 -7.01
N ALA A 328 27.26 -20.40 -6.21
CA ALA A 328 26.19 -21.01 -5.42
C ALA A 328 25.63 -20.05 -4.34
N ALA A 329 26.52 -19.29 -3.68
CA ALA A 329 26.10 -18.21 -2.79
C ALA A 329 25.32 -17.13 -3.57
N GLY A 330 25.80 -16.78 -4.76
CA GLY A 330 25.16 -15.80 -5.64
C GLY A 330 23.77 -16.22 -6.12
N GLU A 331 23.55 -17.50 -6.39
CA GLU A 331 22.24 -18.06 -6.69
C GLU A 331 21.27 -17.86 -5.52
N THR A 332 21.76 -18.03 -4.29
CA THR A 332 20.97 -17.79 -3.08
C THR A 332 20.65 -16.30 -2.94
N VAL A 333 21.62 -15.41 -3.12
CA VAL A 333 21.40 -13.96 -3.10
C VAL A 333 20.44 -13.53 -4.21
N PHE A 334 20.51 -14.15 -5.39
CA PHE A 334 19.65 -13.84 -6.53
C PHE A 334 18.16 -14.10 -6.25
N LYS A 335 17.80 -14.91 -5.24
CA LYS A 335 16.40 -15.05 -4.80
C LYS A 335 15.77 -13.69 -4.42
N LYS A 336 16.57 -12.77 -3.88
CA LYS A 336 16.17 -11.36 -3.60
C LYS A 336 15.85 -10.58 -4.89
N CYS A 337 16.40 -10.99 -6.04
CA CYS A 337 16.18 -10.37 -7.35
C CYS A 337 15.10 -11.09 -8.18
N ALA A 338 14.84 -12.37 -7.87
CA ALA A 338 14.03 -13.27 -8.69
C ALA A 338 12.55 -12.88 -8.78
N ALA A 339 12.04 -12.07 -7.83
CA ALA A 339 10.68 -11.52 -7.91
C ALA A 339 10.51 -10.62 -9.14
N CYS A 340 11.54 -9.83 -9.49
CA CYS A 340 11.47 -8.83 -10.53
C CYS A 340 12.22 -9.22 -11.81
N HIS A 341 13.30 -9.97 -11.68
CA HIS A 341 14.20 -10.33 -12.77
C HIS A 341 14.19 -11.83 -13.03
N LYS A 342 14.47 -12.20 -14.28
CA LYS A 342 14.65 -13.59 -14.72
C LYS A 342 16.00 -13.74 -15.41
N VAL A 343 16.61 -14.91 -15.19
CA VAL A 343 17.85 -15.35 -15.84
C VAL A 343 17.67 -16.76 -16.42
N GLY A 344 18.52 -17.14 -17.37
CA GLY A 344 18.52 -18.47 -17.98
C GLY A 344 17.80 -18.54 -19.32
N GLU A 345 17.67 -19.76 -19.85
CA GLU A 345 17.08 -19.99 -21.17
C GLU A 345 15.62 -19.51 -21.20
N GLY A 346 15.30 -18.64 -22.17
CA GLY A 346 13.94 -18.10 -22.33
C GLY A 346 13.54 -17.05 -21.29
N ALA A 347 14.48 -16.46 -20.54
CA ALA A 347 14.20 -15.37 -19.61
C ALA A 347 13.47 -14.21 -20.30
N LYS A 348 12.33 -13.80 -19.73
CA LYS A 348 11.48 -12.71 -20.24
C LYS A 348 11.50 -11.52 -19.29
N THR A 349 11.38 -10.34 -19.88
CA THR A 349 11.14 -9.07 -19.17
C THR A 349 9.82 -9.12 -18.40
N ALA A 350 9.83 -8.63 -17.15
CA ALA A 350 8.66 -8.55 -16.27
C ALA A 350 8.65 -7.20 -15.53
N VAL A 351 8.65 -7.20 -14.19
CA VAL A 351 8.80 -5.99 -13.36
C VAL A 351 10.16 -5.32 -13.62
N GLY A 352 11.21 -6.12 -13.76
CA GLY A 352 12.53 -5.73 -14.25
C GLY A 352 12.88 -6.37 -15.60
N PRO A 353 13.92 -5.90 -16.29
CA PRO A 353 14.44 -6.53 -17.50
C PRO A 353 15.03 -7.91 -17.21
N ALA A 354 15.05 -8.80 -18.20
CA ALA A 354 15.87 -10.01 -18.13
C ALA A 354 17.35 -9.64 -17.98
N LEU A 355 18.09 -10.42 -17.18
CA LEU A 355 19.47 -10.09 -16.79
C LEU A 355 20.54 -10.96 -17.49
N ASN A 356 20.16 -11.77 -18.48
CA ASN A 356 21.14 -12.51 -19.28
C ASN A 356 22.09 -11.54 -19.99
N GLY A 357 23.40 -11.80 -19.89
CA GLY A 357 24.44 -10.98 -20.50
C GLY A 357 24.54 -9.56 -19.93
N VAL A 358 24.09 -9.31 -18.70
CA VAL A 358 24.13 -7.97 -18.10
C VAL A 358 25.54 -7.52 -17.70
N ILE A 359 26.45 -8.46 -17.41
CA ILE A 359 27.83 -8.11 -17.05
C ILE A 359 28.55 -7.52 -18.27
N GLY A 360 29.05 -6.28 -18.14
CA GLY A 360 29.70 -5.54 -19.22
C GLY A 360 28.76 -4.98 -20.29
N ALA A 361 27.45 -5.19 -20.16
CA ALA A 361 26.44 -4.63 -21.05
C ALA A 361 26.36 -3.11 -20.97
N ALA A 362 25.88 -2.47 -22.04
CA ALA A 362 25.42 -1.10 -21.94
C ALA A 362 24.22 -1.01 -20.97
N MET A 363 24.20 0.04 -20.14
CA MET A 363 23.04 0.29 -19.28
C MET A 363 21.80 0.54 -20.14
N ALA A 364 20.64 0.12 -19.64
CA ALA A 364 19.36 0.27 -20.32
C ALA A 364 19.23 -0.38 -21.72
N GLN A 365 19.99 -1.46 -22.01
CA GLN A 365 19.99 -2.08 -23.34
C GLN A 365 18.87 -3.10 -23.62
N ALA A 366 18.10 -3.55 -22.62
CA ALA A 366 17.13 -4.62 -22.84
C ALA A 366 15.94 -4.10 -23.67
N GLY A 367 15.84 -4.59 -24.91
CA GLY A 367 14.77 -4.21 -25.84
C GLY A 367 13.38 -4.49 -25.28
N GLY A 368 12.48 -3.51 -25.41
CA GLY A 368 11.08 -3.62 -24.97
C GLY A 368 10.85 -3.41 -23.47
N PHE A 369 11.88 -3.10 -22.67
CA PHE A 369 11.71 -2.67 -21.29
C PHE A 369 11.67 -1.15 -21.15
N ASN A 370 10.72 -0.63 -20.35
CA ASN A 370 10.53 0.80 -20.13
C ASN A 370 11.37 1.30 -18.94
N TYR A 371 12.65 1.60 -19.18
CA TYR A 371 13.59 2.12 -18.17
C TYR A 371 13.14 3.47 -17.55
N SER A 372 13.71 3.83 -16.40
CA SER A 372 13.66 5.19 -15.86
C SER A 372 14.46 6.14 -16.74
N ALA A 373 14.09 7.43 -16.78
CA ALA A 373 14.83 8.45 -17.53
C ALA A 373 16.33 8.44 -17.19
N THR A 374 16.67 8.46 -15.91
CA THR A 374 18.06 8.45 -15.42
C THR A 374 18.88 7.28 -15.96
N LEU A 375 18.42 6.03 -15.81
CA LEU A 375 19.14 4.88 -16.36
C LEU A 375 19.22 4.87 -17.89
N ALA A 376 18.18 5.37 -18.59
CA ALA A 376 18.22 5.49 -20.04
C ALA A 376 19.25 6.53 -20.50
N GLU A 377 19.35 7.67 -19.80
CA GLU A 377 20.36 8.71 -20.04
C GLU A 377 21.78 8.20 -19.74
N MET A 378 21.97 7.48 -18.63
CA MET A 378 23.27 6.87 -18.30
C MET A 378 23.72 5.87 -19.39
N GLY A 379 22.79 5.05 -19.90
CA GLY A 379 23.06 4.16 -21.02
C GLY A 379 23.40 4.90 -22.32
N ALA A 380 22.64 5.93 -22.66
CA ALA A 380 22.90 6.78 -23.83
C ALA A 380 24.24 7.54 -23.72
N GLY A 381 24.66 7.88 -22.50
CA GLY A 381 25.97 8.46 -22.18
C GLY A 381 27.14 7.48 -22.25
N GLY A 382 26.91 6.21 -22.61
CA GLY A 382 27.94 5.18 -22.71
C GLY A 382 28.22 4.43 -21.41
N GLY A 383 27.36 4.57 -20.41
CA GLY A 383 27.47 3.80 -19.16
C GLY A 383 27.34 2.30 -19.41
N VAL A 384 28.20 1.52 -18.77
CA VAL A 384 28.22 0.06 -18.84
C VAL A 384 28.11 -0.56 -17.45
N TRP A 385 27.52 -1.75 -17.38
CA TRP A 385 27.46 -2.56 -16.16
C TRP A 385 28.78 -3.29 -15.91
N ASP A 386 29.84 -2.51 -15.68
CA ASP A 386 31.11 -3.06 -15.16
C ASP A 386 31.01 -3.40 -13.67
N ALA A 387 32.05 -4.03 -13.12
CA ALA A 387 32.07 -4.44 -11.72
C ALA A 387 31.87 -3.25 -10.76
N THR A 388 32.51 -2.11 -11.01
CA THR A 388 32.40 -0.93 -10.15
C THR A 388 30.98 -0.36 -10.16
N ALA A 389 30.39 -0.24 -11.35
CA ALA A 389 29.02 0.24 -11.53
C ALA A 389 28.00 -0.71 -10.90
N LEU A 390 28.17 -2.03 -11.06
CA LEU A 390 27.30 -3.03 -10.45
C LEU A 390 27.41 -3.03 -8.92
N HIS A 391 28.61 -2.97 -8.34
CA HIS A 391 28.75 -2.85 -6.88
C HIS A 391 28.05 -1.60 -6.36
N SER A 392 28.28 -0.45 -7.00
CA SER A 392 27.70 0.83 -6.56
C SER A 392 26.19 0.85 -6.69
N PHE A 393 25.66 0.33 -7.81
CA PHE A 393 24.22 0.26 -8.04
C PHE A 393 23.55 -0.74 -7.11
N LEU A 394 24.15 -1.92 -6.90
CA LEU A 394 23.57 -2.94 -6.02
C LEU A 394 23.63 -2.55 -4.55
N GLU A 395 24.61 -1.76 -4.11
CA GLU A 395 24.69 -1.25 -2.73
C GLU A 395 23.56 -0.26 -2.40
N ASN A 396 23.28 0.64 -3.34
CA ASN A 396 22.22 1.64 -3.21
C ASN A 396 21.72 2.14 -4.58
N PRO A 397 20.69 1.49 -5.16
CA PRO A 397 20.19 1.83 -6.48
C PRO A 397 19.69 3.27 -6.59
N LYS A 398 19.05 3.77 -5.52
CA LYS A 398 18.45 5.11 -5.47
C LYS A 398 19.52 6.21 -5.41
N ALA A 399 20.63 5.96 -4.71
CA ALA A 399 21.75 6.89 -4.68
C ALA A 399 22.55 6.87 -5.99
N PHE A 400 22.77 5.68 -6.57
CA PHE A 400 23.52 5.55 -7.82
C PHE A 400 22.77 6.13 -9.02
N ALA A 401 21.46 5.85 -9.14
CA ALA A 401 20.61 6.35 -10.20
C ALA A 401 19.33 6.98 -9.61
N PRO A 402 19.39 8.26 -9.18
CA PRO A 402 18.23 8.95 -8.63
C PRO A 402 17.03 8.91 -9.58
N GLY A 403 15.88 8.47 -9.09
CA GLY A 403 14.68 8.27 -9.91
C GLY A 403 14.64 6.94 -10.68
N THR A 404 15.55 6.00 -10.38
CA THR A 404 15.44 4.62 -10.86
C THR A 404 14.09 4.02 -10.47
N LYS A 405 13.52 3.20 -11.36
CA LYS A 405 12.29 2.44 -11.10
C LYS A 405 12.54 1.16 -10.30
N MET A 406 13.80 0.80 -10.05
CA MET A 406 14.16 -0.36 -9.24
C MET A 406 13.99 -0.03 -7.76
N ALA A 407 12.82 -0.38 -7.20
CA ALA A 407 12.49 -0.19 -5.79
C ALA A 407 13.11 -1.29 -4.92
N PHE A 408 14.44 -1.26 -4.79
CA PHE A 408 15.22 -2.19 -4.00
C PHE A 408 16.16 -1.43 -3.06
N ALA A 409 16.21 -1.81 -1.78
CA ALA A 409 17.00 -1.12 -0.74
C ALA A 409 18.52 -1.23 -0.94
N GLY A 410 18.95 -2.25 -1.68
CA GLY A 410 20.35 -2.56 -1.96
C GLY A 410 20.89 -3.71 -1.10
N LEU A 411 21.96 -4.34 -1.58
CA LEU A 411 22.75 -5.35 -0.88
C LEU A 411 23.88 -4.64 -0.14
N LYS A 412 23.81 -4.53 1.20
CA LYS A 412 24.78 -3.77 2.00
C LYS A 412 26.12 -4.49 2.16
N GLU A 413 26.08 -5.81 2.27
CA GLU A 413 27.27 -6.62 2.38
C GLU A 413 27.99 -6.69 1.01
N PRO A 414 29.29 -6.36 0.93
CA PRO A 414 30.05 -6.46 -0.31
C PRO A 414 30.13 -7.90 -0.83
N GLU A 415 30.18 -8.89 0.07
CA GLU A 415 30.23 -10.31 -0.28
C GLU A 415 28.95 -10.77 -1.00
N ASP A 416 27.78 -10.26 -0.60
CA ASP A 416 26.51 -10.52 -1.30
C ASP A 416 26.54 -9.95 -2.74
N ARG A 417 27.17 -8.77 -2.92
CA ARG A 417 27.33 -8.14 -4.24
C ARG A 417 28.28 -8.94 -5.11
N ASP A 418 29.44 -9.34 -4.59
CA ASP A 418 30.41 -10.20 -5.27
C ASP A 418 29.75 -11.51 -5.72
N ALA A 419 29.00 -12.14 -4.80
CA ALA A 419 28.32 -13.40 -5.04
C ALA A 419 27.29 -13.29 -6.18
N VAL A 420 26.37 -12.32 -6.11
CA VAL A 420 25.33 -12.17 -7.15
C VAL A 420 25.92 -11.76 -8.50
N ILE A 421 27.00 -10.97 -8.53
CA ILE A 421 27.70 -10.62 -9.78
C ILE A 421 28.37 -11.87 -10.38
N ALA A 422 29.01 -12.70 -9.56
CA ALA A 422 29.58 -13.98 -10.00
C ALA A 422 28.51 -14.91 -10.57
N TYR A 423 27.34 -15.01 -9.93
CA TYR A 423 26.21 -15.78 -10.46
C TYR A 423 25.67 -15.21 -11.78
N LEU A 424 25.46 -13.90 -11.88
CA LEU A 424 24.98 -13.27 -13.12
C LEU A 424 25.94 -13.46 -14.30
N SER A 425 27.24 -13.55 -14.03
CA SER A 425 28.25 -13.81 -15.06
C SER A 425 28.07 -15.17 -15.75
N THR A 426 27.39 -16.15 -15.14
CA THR A 426 27.13 -17.45 -15.77
C THR A 426 26.03 -17.41 -16.83
N PHE A 427 25.33 -16.28 -16.97
CA PHE A 427 24.25 -16.07 -17.95
C PHE A 427 24.65 -15.12 -19.08
N GLY A 428 25.95 -14.83 -19.24
CA GLY A 428 26.53 -14.08 -20.35
C GLY A 428 27.36 -14.95 -21.30
N PRO A 429 27.72 -14.43 -22.49
CA PRO A 429 28.60 -15.11 -23.44
C PRO A 429 30.03 -15.30 -22.93
#